data_AF-A0A1B0A5K3-F1
#
_entry.id   AF-A0A1B0A5K3-F1
#
_cell.length_a   1.000
_cell.length_b   1.000
_cell.length_c   1.000
_cell.angle_alpha   90.00
_cell.angle_beta   90.00
_cell.angle_gamma   90.00
#
_symmetry.space_group_name_H-M   'P 1'
#
loop_
_entity.id
_entity.type
_entity.pdbx_description
1 polymer ?
#
loop_
_entity_poly.entity_id
_entity_poly.type
_entity_poly.pdbx_seq_one_letter_code
_entity_poly.pdbx_strand_id
1 'polypeptide(L)'
;MRACVRACVCICMFLVLEKEPPSSNGLDLSGIYSSKADWGAQFRAPSTLQTFNNNNPNGLTKKQEMMVRSAIKYWVERHKHVVRLVAAIGDTYGVALLLHMLTATIKLTLLAYQATKITGVNVYALGVVGYLGYSLAQVFHFCIFGNRLIEESSSVMEAAYSCHWYDGSEEAKTFVQIVCQQCQKAMSISGAKFFTVSLDLFASV
;
A
#
# COMPACT_ATOMS: atom_id res chain seq x y z
N MET A 1 -14.97 -10.73 8.23
CA MET A 1 -15.61 -9.59 7.56
C MET A 1 -15.18 -8.21 8.06
N ARG A 2 -15.17 -7.90 9.38
CA ARG A 2 -14.84 -6.55 9.90
C ARG A 2 -13.35 -6.13 9.76
N ALA A 3 -12.42 -7.08 9.66
CA ALA A 3 -10.99 -6.81 9.44
C ALA A 3 -10.68 -6.45 7.98
N CYS A 4 -11.36 -7.08 7.02
CA CYS A 4 -11.19 -6.84 5.58
C CYS A 4 -11.69 -5.44 5.16
N VAL A 5 -12.76 -4.95 5.79
CA VAL A 5 -13.25 -3.57 5.60
C VAL A 5 -12.33 -2.55 6.26
N ARG A 6 -11.72 -2.85 7.42
CA ARG A 6 -10.78 -1.94 8.10
C ARG A 6 -9.46 -1.76 7.34
N ALA A 7 -8.92 -2.81 6.73
CA ALA A 7 -7.72 -2.70 5.89
C ALA A 7 -8.00 -1.92 4.60
N CYS A 8 -9.14 -2.19 3.95
CA CYS A 8 -9.54 -1.49 2.72
C CYS A 8 -9.91 -0.01 2.97
N VAL A 9 -10.50 0.30 4.14
CA VAL A 9 -10.79 1.68 4.57
C VAL A 9 -9.53 2.41 5.03
N CYS A 10 -8.58 1.78 5.72
CA CYS A 10 -7.32 2.44 6.09
C CYS A 10 -6.47 2.82 4.87
N ILE A 11 -6.37 1.93 3.86
CA ILE A 11 -5.63 2.22 2.61
C ILE A 11 -6.37 3.27 1.76
N CYS A 12 -7.72 3.25 1.73
CA CYS A 12 -8.49 4.33 1.10
C CYS A 12 -8.41 5.66 1.86
N MET A 13 -8.38 5.64 3.19
CA MET A 13 -8.37 6.85 4.04
C MET A 13 -6.99 7.53 4.04
N PHE A 14 -5.90 6.76 3.94
CA PHE A 14 -4.55 7.31 3.80
C PHE A 14 -4.30 7.95 2.41
N LEU A 15 -4.98 7.48 1.36
CA LEU A 15 -4.90 8.07 0.01
C LEU A 15 -5.94 9.17 -0.26
N VAL A 16 -6.94 9.35 0.59
CA VAL A 16 -7.96 10.41 0.46
C VAL A 16 -7.49 11.75 1.06
N LEU A 17 -6.47 11.76 1.92
CA LEU A 17 -5.92 13.00 2.49
C LEU A 17 -4.99 13.80 1.54
N GLU A 18 -4.62 13.24 0.37
CA GLU A 18 -3.72 13.90 -0.59
C GLU A 18 -4.45 14.49 -1.82
N LYS A 19 -5.77 14.71 -1.75
CA LYS A 19 -6.56 15.13 -2.92
C LYS A 19 -6.90 16.62 -2.91
N GLU A 20 -5.97 17.44 -3.39
CA GLU A 20 -6.33 18.71 -4.06
C GLU A 20 -7.14 18.40 -5.35
N PRO A 21 -8.14 19.22 -5.72
CA PRO A 21 -9.18 18.83 -6.66
C PRO A 21 -8.69 18.99 -8.13
N PRO A 22 -8.88 18.00 -9.02
CA PRO A 22 -8.63 18.22 -10.44
C PRO A 22 -9.84 18.90 -11.10
N SER A 23 -9.55 19.95 -11.85
CA SER A 23 -10.46 20.64 -12.76
C SER A 23 -10.93 19.73 -13.89
N SER A 24 -12.26 19.71 -14.05
CA SER A 24 -13.06 19.50 -15.26
C SER A 24 -12.33 19.05 -16.53
N ASN A 25 -12.52 17.80 -16.95
CA ASN A 25 -13.23 17.44 -18.20
C ASN A 25 -13.12 15.95 -18.54
N GLY A 26 -14.28 15.32 -18.71
CA GLY A 26 -14.47 14.21 -19.66
C GLY A 26 -14.28 12.78 -19.13
N LEU A 27 -15.26 12.28 -18.38
CA LEU A 27 -15.90 10.95 -18.50
C LEU A 27 -16.72 10.74 -17.23
N ASP A 28 -18.03 10.85 -17.38
CA ASP A 28 -19.01 10.87 -16.30
C ASP A 28 -19.02 9.54 -15.52
N LEU A 29 -18.17 9.49 -14.49
CA LEU A 29 -18.03 8.40 -13.53
C LEU A 29 -18.94 8.60 -12.30
N SER A 30 -19.86 9.58 -12.34
CA SER A 30 -20.75 9.89 -11.22
C SER A 30 -21.90 8.89 -11.10
N GLY A 31 -22.37 8.35 -12.23
CA GLY A 31 -23.43 7.33 -12.26
C GLY A 31 -23.06 6.03 -11.55
N ILE A 32 -21.79 5.61 -11.65
CA ILE A 32 -21.29 4.38 -11.01
C ILE A 32 -21.18 4.54 -9.48
N TYR A 33 -20.94 5.77 -9.00
CA TYR A 33 -20.87 6.06 -7.56
C TYR A 33 -22.24 6.17 -6.89
N SER A 34 -23.30 6.52 -7.63
CA SER A 34 -24.66 6.64 -7.09
C SER A 34 -25.23 5.30 -6.58
N SER A 35 -24.77 4.16 -7.11
CA SER A 35 -25.14 2.82 -6.61
C SER A 35 -24.55 2.47 -5.24
N LYS A 36 -23.81 3.37 -4.57
CA LYS A 36 -23.39 3.16 -3.17
C LYS A 36 -24.60 3.05 -2.22
N ALA A 37 -25.78 3.54 -2.62
CA ALA A 37 -27.04 3.36 -1.88
C ALA A 37 -27.58 1.92 -1.88
N ASP A 38 -27.17 1.04 -2.81
CA ASP A 38 -27.66 -0.35 -2.90
C ASP A 38 -26.84 -1.35 -2.06
N TRP A 39 -25.67 -0.97 -1.55
CA TRP A 39 -24.86 -1.88 -0.72
C TRP A 39 -25.44 -2.14 0.68
N GLY A 40 -26.46 -1.37 1.09
CA GLY A 40 -27.12 -1.49 2.39
C GLY A 40 -28.50 -2.16 2.37
N ALA A 41 -29.12 -2.31 1.20
CA ALA A 41 -30.48 -2.84 1.10
C ALA A 41 -30.49 -4.11 0.23
N GLN A 42 -30.89 -5.22 0.85
CA GLN A 42 -31.33 -6.46 0.20
C GLN A 42 -30.27 -7.45 -0.32
N PHE A 43 -29.37 -7.92 0.56
CA PHE A 43 -28.85 -9.30 0.49
C PHE A 43 -29.91 -10.34 0.93
N ARG A 44 -31.13 -10.26 0.39
CA ARG A 44 -32.07 -11.38 0.43
C ARG A 44 -31.94 -12.11 -0.90
N ALA A 45 -31.38 -13.32 -0.84
CA ALA A 45 -31.34 -14.22 -1.98
C ALA A 45 -32.73 -14.29 -2.63
N PRO A 46 -32.88 -14.05 -3.95
CA PRO A 46 -34.15 -14.27 -4.62
C PRO A 46 -34.45 -15.77 -4.60
N SER A 47 -35.55 -16.16 -3.97
CA SER A 47 -36.07 -17.53 -3.94
C SER A 47 -36.71 -17.97 -5.27
N THR A 48 -36.29 -17.39 -6.39
CA THR A 48 -36.69 -17.84 -7.72
C THR A 48 -35.77 -18.99 -8.14
N LEU A 49 -36.31 -20.20 -8.15
CA LEU A 49 -35.76 -21.40 -8.81
C LEU A 49 -35.22 -21.01 -10.20
N GLN A 50 -33.90 -20.83 -10.32
CA GLN A 50 -33.26 -20.67 -11.61
C GLN A 50 -33.13 -22.05 -12.24
N THR A 51 -33.84 -22.25 -13.35
CA THR A 51 -33.72 -23.43 -14.20
C THR A 51 -32.26 -23.63 -14.58
N PHE A 52 -31.64 -24.69 -14.04
CA PHE A 52 -30.26 -25.06 -14.36
C PHE A 52 -30.20 -25.58 -15.80
N ASN A 53 -29.75 -24.73 -16.73
CA ASN A 53 -29.41 -25.16 -18.08
C ASN A 53 -28.07 -25.92 -18.02
N ASN A 54 -28.12 -27.21 -18.33
CA ASN A 54 -27.09 -28.22 -18.06
C ASN A 54 -25.85 -28.18 -18.98
N ASN A 55 -25.56 -27.05 -19.64
CA ASN A 55 -24.49 -26.95 -20.66
C ASN A 55 -23.40 -25.90 -20.34
N ASN A 56 -23.38 -25.32 -19.14
CA ASN A 56 -22.30 -24.43 -18.71
C ASN A 56 -21.70 -24.94 -17.38
N PRO A 57 -20.42 -25.36 -17.33
CA PRO A 57 -19.81 -25.85 -16.09
C PRO A 57 -19.78 -24.80 -14.95
N ASN A 58 -20.01 -23.52 -15.24
CA ASN A 58 -19.94 -22.43 -14.26
C ASN A 58 -21.29 -21.85 -13.81
N GLY A 59 -22.43 -22.26 -14.37
CA GLY A 59 -23.76 -21.77 -13.98
C GLY A 59 -23.97 -20.23 -14.02
N LEU A 60 -23.01 -19.47 -14.56
CA LEU A 60 -22.96 -18.02 -14.46
C LEU A 60 -23.66 -17.38 -15.67
N THR A 61 -24.47 -16.35 -15.43
CA THR A 61 -25.10 -15.59 -16.52
C THR A 61 -24.04 -14.74 -17.24
N LYS A 62 -24.09 -14.61 -18.57
CA LYS A 62 -23.12 -13.78 -19.34
C LYS A 62 -22.92 -12.36 -18.79
N LYS A 63 -23.95 -11.76 -18.19
CA LYS A 63 -23.87 -10.45 -17.51
C LYS A 63 -22.95 -10.47 -16.29
N GLN A 64 -23.00 -11.54 -15.50
CA GLN A 64 -22.14 -11.72 -14.32
C GLN A 64 -20.67 -11.94 -14.75
N GLU A 65 -20.42 -12.73 -15.80
CA GLU A 65 -19.07 -12.91 -16.34
C GLU A 65 -18.46 -11.58 -16.82
N MET A 66 -19.25 -10.75 -17.52
CA MET A 66 -18.78 -9.42 -17.94
C MET A 66 -18.46 -8.49 -16.76
N MET A 67 -19.27 -8.51 -15.69
CA MET A 67 -19.00 -7.73 -14.48
C MET A 67 -17.74 -8.22 -13.74
N VAL A 68 -17.52 -9.53 -13.66
CA VAL A 68 -16.31 -10.10 -13.04
C VAL A 68 -15.07 -9.71 -13.84
N ARG A 69 -15.12 -9.82 -15.18
CA ARG A 69 -14.01 -9.41 -16.05
C ARG A 69 -13.69 -7.92 -15.92
N SER A 70 -14.70 -7.05 -15.86
CA SER A 70 -14.47 -5.61 -15.71
C SER A 70 -13.89 -5.26 -14.33
N ALA A 71 -14.35 -5.92 -13.27
CA ALA A 71 -13.80 -5.78 -11.92
C ALA A 71 -12.33 -6.24 -11.86
N ILE A 72 -12.01 -7.43 -12.39
CA ILE A 72 -10.63 -7.94 -12.46
C ILE A 72 -9.74 -6.95 -13.21
N LYS A 73 -10.19 -6.48 -14.39
CA LYS A 73 -9.43 -5.50 -15.19
C LYS A 73 -9.14 -4.22 -14.41
N TYR A 74 -10.11 -3.72 -13.65
CA TYR A 74 -9.95 -2.54 -12.81
C TYR A 74 -8.88 -2.76 -11.74
N TRP A 75 -8.94 -3.88 -11.00
CA TRP A 75 -7.97 -4.20 -9.96
C TRP A 75 -6.56 -4.39 -10.51
N VAL A 76 -6.41 -5.07 -11.64
CA VAL A 76 -5.12 -5.25 -12.32
C VAL A 76 -4.52 -3.90 -12.71
N GLU A 77 -5.28 -3.05 -13.39
CA GLU A 77 -4.73 -1.77 -13.85
C GLU A 77 -4.36 -0.89 -12.67
N ARG A 78 -5.18 -0.88 -11.61
CA ARG A 78 -4.86 -0.17 -10.37
C ARG A 78 -3.57 -0.68 -9.72
N HIS A 79 -3.40 -1.99 -9.58
CA HIS A 79 -2.19 -2.58 -9.01
C HIS A 79 -0.95 -2.21 -9.86
N LYS A 80 -1.06 -2.29 -11.19
CA LYS A 80 0.01 -1.86 -12.10
C LYS A 80 0.37 -0.39 -11.93
N HIS A 81 -0.62 0.49 -11.75
CA HIS A 81 -0.35 1.90 -11.48
C HIS A 81 0.42 2.11 -10.17
N VAL A 82 0.04 1.41 -9.09
CA VAL A 82 0.75 1.49 -7.80
C VAL A 82 2.18 0.99 -7.93
N VAL A 83 2.39 -0.17 -8.58
CA VAL A 83 3.73 -0.73 -8.79
C VAL A 83 4.61 0.22 -9.61
N ARG A 84 4.09 0.82 -10.68
CA ARG A 84 4.81 1.82 -11.49
C ARG A 84 5.15 3.06 -10.67
N LEU A 85 4.22 3.54 -9.83
CA LEU A 85 4.43 4.71 -8.98
C LEU A 85 5.55 4.46 -7.96
N VAL A 86 5.50 3.33 -7.25
CA VAL A 86 6.53 2.96 -6.27
C VAL A 86 7.90 2.81 -6.94
N ALA A 87 7.95 2.22 -8.14
CA ALA A 87 9.19 2.13 -8.91
C ALA A 87 9.73 3.51 -9.31
N ALA A 88 8.88 4.43 -9.77
CA ALA A 88 9.28 5.80 -10.13
C ALA A 88 9.75 6.61 -8.91
N ILE A 89 9.08 6.47 -7.76
CA ILE A 89 9.52 7.08 -6.50
C ILE A 89 10.88 6.51 -6.09
N GLY A 90 11.07 5.19 -6.17
CA GLY A 90 12.34 4.56 -5.85
C GLY A 90 13.50 5.03 -6.73
N ASP A 91 13.25 5.25 -8.02
CA ASP A 91 14.27 5.72 -8.97
C ASP A 91 14.64 7.19 -8.74
N THR A 92 13.65 8.04 -8.48
CA THR A 92 13.86 9.49 -8.24
C THR A 92 14.41 9.80 -6.85
N TYR A 93 13.85 9.19 -5.81
CA TYR A 93 14.25 9.43 -4.42
C TYR A 93 15.39 8.52 -3.94
N GLY A 94 15.74 7.46 -4.67
CA GLY A 94 16.76 6.50 -4.25
C GLY A 94 18.12 7.17 -3.93
N VAL A 95 18.57 8.08 -4.79
CA VAL A 95 19.82 8.83 -4.57
C VAL A 95 19.68 9.84 -3.42
N ALA A 96 18.54 10.52 -3.33
CA ALA A 96 18.27 11.47 -2.25
C ALA A 96 18.26 10.78 -0.87
N LEU A 97 17.68 9.58 -0.77
CA LEU A 97 17.68 8.75 0.43
C LEU A 97 19.09 8.31 0.82
N LEU A 98 19.93 7.96 -0.16
CA LEU A 98 21.32 7.60 0.10
C LEU A 98 22.12 8.78 0.67
N LEU A 99 22.00 9.97 0.06
CA LEU A 99 22.63 11.19 0.57
C LEU A 99 22.08 11.58 1.94
N HIS A 100 20.78 11.37 2.16
CA HIS A 100 20.13 11.62 3.44
C HIS A 100 20.74 10.74 4.54
N MET A 101 20.86 9.43 4.29
CA MET A 101 21.47 8.49 5.25
C MET A 101 22.94 8.82 5.52
N LEU A 102 23.72 9.10 4.48
CA LEU A 102 25.13 9.50 4.65
C LEU A 102 25.26 10.76 5.52
N THR A 103 24.44 11.78 5.24
CA THR A 103 24.44 13.02 6.02
C THR A 103 23.94 12.79 7.44
N ALA A 104 22.96 11.90 7.64
CA ALA A 104 22.47 11.53 8.97
C ALA A 104 23.56 10.84 9.81
N THR A 105 24.33 9.91 9.23
CA THR A 105 25.45 9.23 9.92
C THR A 105 26.56 10.22 10.30
N ILE A 106 26.95 11.13 9.39
CA ILE A 106 27.95 12.16 9.69
C ILE A 106 27.43 13.09 10.81
N LYS A 107 26.17 13.53 10.73
CA LYS A 107 25.55 14.34 11.79
C LYS A 107 25.54 13.59 13.13
N LEU A 108 25.15 12.32 13.14
CA LEU A 108 25.04 11.52 14.36
C LEU A 108 26.39 11.34 15.05
N THR A 109 27.45 11.07 14.29
CA THR A 109 28.81 10.92 14.85
C THR A 109 29.34 12.24 15.42
N LEU A 110 29.12 13.37 14.72
CA LEU A 110 29.49 14.69 15.24
C LEU A 110 28.70 15.08 16.49
N LEU A 111 27.39 14.83 16.50
CA LEU A 111 26.53 15.11 17.66
C LEU A 111 26.90 14.21 18.85
N ALA A 112 27.22 12.95 18.62
CA ALA A 112 27.70 12.04 19.67
C ALA A 112 28.98 12.58 20.31
N TYR A 113 29.93 13.09 19.50
CA TYR A 113 31.11 13.77 20.02
C TYR A 113 30.75 15.02 20.85
N GLN A 114 29.85 15.89 20.36
CA GLN A 114 29.43 17.06 21.12
C GLN A 114 28.73 16.68 22.43
N ALA A 115 28.00 15.57 22.46
CA ALA A 115 27.35 15.06 23.66
C ALA A 115 28.37 14.69 24.76
N THR A 116 29.56 14.18 24.40
CA THR A 116 30.63 13.89 25.39
C THR A 116 31.20 15.13 26.07
N LYS A 117 31.06 16.31 25.44
CA LYS A 117 31.56 17.58 25.98
C LYS A 117 30.57 18.26 26.93
N ILE A 118 29.41 17.65 27.16
CA ILE A 118 28.38 18.18 28.06
C ILE A 118 28.82 17.94 29.51
N THR A 119 29.12 19.02 30.22
CA THR A 119 29.53 18.98 31.64
C THR A 119 28.36 19.22 32.62
N GLY A 120 27.19 19.64 32.12
CA GLY A 120 26.01 19.92 32.93
C GLY A 120 24.78 20.33 32.10
N VAL A 121 23.64 20.48 32.76
CA VAL A 121 22.37 20.85 32.12
C VAL A 121 22.37 22.34 31.79
N ASN A 122 22.76 22.67 30.55
CA ASN A 122 22.82 24.03 30.02
C ASN A 122 21.99 24.14 28.73
N VAL A 123 21.74 25.37 28.25
CA VAL A 123 21.06 25.62 26.96
C VAL A 123 21.75 24.90 25.81
N TYR A 124 23.09 24.86 25.83
CA TYR A 124 23.89 24.09 24.87
C TYR A 124 23.58 22.58 24.91
N ALA A 125 23.49 22.00 26.11
CA ALA A 125 23.18 20.58 26.30
C ALA A 125 21.77 20.25 25.76
N LEU A 126 20.78 21.10 26.04
CA LEU A 126 19.43 20.97 25.50
C LEU A 126 19.42 21.07 23.97
N GLY A 127 20.22 21.97 23.40
CA GLY A 127 20.39 22.07 21.94
C GLY A 127 20.95 20.78 21.35
N VAL A 128 22.04 20.24 21.90
CA VAL A 128 22.67 18.99 21.41
C VAL A 128 21.70 17.81 21.51
N VAL A 129 21.04 17.63 22.65
CA VAL A 129 20.05 16.55 22.84
C VAL A 129 18.84 16.73 21.92
N GLY A 130 18.35 17.96 21.74
CA GLY A 130 17.26 18.27 20.82
C GLY A 130 17.60 17.97 19.37
N TYR A 131 18.81 18.35 18.92
CA TYR A 131 19.30 18.03 17.57
C TYR A 131 19.53 16.53 17.37
N LEU A 132 19.95 15.81 18.41
CA LEU A 132 20.12 14.36 18.37
C LEU A 132 18.75 13.68 18.18
N GLY A 133 17.78 14.06 19.01
CA GLY A 133 16.40 13.57 18.92
C GLY A 133 15.77 13.90 17.57
N TYR A 134 15.95 15.13 17.07
CA TYR A 134 15.47 15.52 15.74
C TYR A 134 16.09 14.68 14.61
N SER A 135 17.40 14.48 14.65
CA SER A 135 18.11 13.70 13.62
C SER A 135 17.67 12.24 13.62
N LEU A 136 17.52 11.62 14.79
CA LEU A 136 17.00 10.26 14.93
C LEU A 136 15.54 10.17 14.47
N ALA A 137 14.70 11.14 14.86
CA ALA A 137 13.31 11.20 14.43
C ALA A 137 13.20 11.29 12.91
N GLN A 138 14.06 12.08 12.26
CA GLN A 138 14.07 12.21 10.80
C GLN A 138 14.34 10.86 10.11
N VAL A 139 15.37 10.13 10.54
CA VAL A 139 15.69 8.80 9.98
C VAL A 139 14.57 7.80 10.30
N PHE A 140 14.05 7.82 11.52
CA PHE A 140 12.97 6.95 11.97
C PHE A 140 11.70 7.10 11.11
N HIS A 141 11.32 8.34 10.75
CA HIS A 141 10.17 8.58 9.88
C HIS A 141 10.34 7.89 8.52
N PHE A 142 11.50 8.03 7.87
CA PHE A 142 11.76 7.37 6.59
C PHE A 142 11.69 5.84 6.71
N CYS A 143 12.30 5.28 7.76
CA CYS A 143 12.28 3.83 8.01
C CYS A 143 10.88 3.29 8.30
N ILE A 144 10.03 4.04 9.03
CA ILE A 144 8.63 3.65 9.28
C ILE A 144 7.83 3.64 7.98
N PHE A 145 7.96 4.66 7.13
CA PHE A 145 7.25 4.68 5.86
C PHE A 145 7.72 3.56 4.91
N GLY A 146 9.04 3.31 4.86
CA GLY A 146 9.60 2.18 4.11
C GLY A 146 9.09 0.83 4.61
N ASN A 147 9.07 0.63 5.93
CA ASN A 147 8.59 -0.61 6.53
C ASN A 147 7.08 -0.81 6.32
N ARG A 148 6.26 0.23 6.52
CA ARG A 148 4.82 0.18 6.24
C ARG A 148 4.54 -0.16 4.78
N LEU A 149 5.32 0.37 3.84
CA LEU A 149 5.18 0.02 2.43
C LEU A 149 5.43 -1.47 2.17
N ILE A 150 6.46 -2.03 2.81
CA ILE A 150 6.77 -3.46 2.71
C ILE A 150 5.62 -4.29 3.30
N GLU A 151 5.20 -3.99 4.54
CA GLU A 151 4.11 -4.69 5.24
C GLU A 151 2.80 -4.64 4.45
N GLU A 152 2.39 -3.47 3.99
CA GLU A 152 1.15 -3.30 3.23
C GLU A 152 1.23 -3.98 1.85
N SER A 153 2.40 -3.98 1.20
CA SER A 153 2.56 -4.70 -0.07
C SER A 153 2.43 -6.22 0.11
N SER A 154 2.90 -6.77 1.22
CA SER A 154 2.74 -8.19 1.57
C SER A 154 1.32 -8.54 2.01
N SER A 155 0.61 -7.62 2.69
CA SER A 155 -0.77 -7.84 3.13
C SER A 155 -1.74 -8.05 1.97
N VAL A 156 -1.47 -7.45 0.80
CA VAL A 156 -2.26 -7.64 -0.43
C VAL A 156 -2.29 -9.12 -0.85
N MET A 157 -1.18 -9.84 -0.71
CA MET A 157 -1.11 -11.27 -1.02
C MET A 157 -2.02 -12.09 -0.09
N GLU A 158 -1.94 -11.83 1.22
CA GLU A 158 -2.76 -12.51 2.23
C GLU A 158 -4.26 -12.23 2.00
N ALA A 159 -4.60 -10.98 1.72
CA ALA A 159 -5.97 -10.58 1.40
C ALA A 159 -6.49 -11.28 0.13
N ALA A 160 -5.67 -11.36 -0.92
CA ALA A 160 -6.02 -12.07 -2.15
C ALA A 160 -6.22 -13.57 -1.90
N TYR A 161 -5.40 -14.20 -1.06
CA TYR A 161 -5.55 -15.61 -0.71
C TYR A 161 -6.79 -15.89 0.15
N SER A 162 -7.15 -14.96 1.04
CA SER A 162 -8.29 -15.08 1.95
C SER A 162 -9.67 -14.97 1.28
N CYS A 163 -9.74 -14.62 0.00
CA CYS A 163 -11.01 -14.56 -0.72
C CYS A 163 -11.52 -15.97 -1.08
N HIS A 164 -12.82 -16.13 -1.30
CA HIS A 164 -13.43 -17.43 -1.68
C HIS A 164 -13.17 -17.73 -3.16
N TRP A 165 -11.90 -17.74 -3.57
CA TRP A 165 -11.47 -17.94 -4.95
C TRP A 165 -11.73 -19.36 -5.45
N TYR A 166 -11.78 -20.34 -4.55
CA TYR A 166 -12.03 -21.75 -4.86
C TYR A 166 -13.45 -22.01 -5.39
N ASP A 167 -14.42 -21.20 -4.97
CA ASP A 167 -15.81 -21.21 -5.46
C ASP A 167 -16.03 -20.29 -6.68
N GLY A 168 -14.97 -19.59 -7.13
CA GLY A 168 -15.00 -18.69 -8.28
C GLY A 168 -14.85 -19.42 -9.62
N SER A 169 -15.07 -18.68 -10.72
CA SER A 169 -14.78 -19.17 -12.08
C SER A 169 -13.28 -19.48 -12.27
N GLU A 170 -12.92 -20.30 -13.25
CA GLU A 170 -11.51 -20.58 -13.57
C GLU A 170 -10.70 -19.30 -13.84
N GLU A 171 -11.32 -18.27 -14.39
CA GLU A 171 -10.68 -16.97 -14.61
C GLU A 171 -10.33 -16.27 -13.30
N ALA A 172 -11.21 -16.37 -12.29
CA ALA A 172 -10.95 -15.81 -10.96
C ALA A 172 -9.82 -16.58 -10.25
N LYS A 173 -9.77 -17.92 -10.41
CA LYS A 173 -8.70 -18.77 -9.86
C LYS A 173 -7.34 -18.40 -10.45
N THR A 174 -7.25 -18.32 -11.77
CA THR A 174 -6.02 -17.93 -12.49
C THR A 174 -5.60 -16.51 -12.12
N PHE A 175 -6.56 -15.58 -12.00
CA PHE A 175 -6.28 -14.21 -11.59
C PHE A 175 -5.64 -14.14 -10.20
N VAL A 176 -6.22 -14.84 -9.21
CA VAL A 176 -5.67 -14.84 -7.83
C VAL A 176 -4.28 -15.45 -7.80
N GLN A 177 -4.02 -16.52 -8.56
CA GLN A 177 -2.68 -17.10 -8.67
C GLN A 177 -1.65 -16.09 -9.20
N ILE A 178 -1.97 -15.36 -10.26
CA ILE A 178 -1.07 -14.34 -10.83
C ILE A 178 -0.82 -13.22 -9.82
N VAL A 179 -1.86 -12.74 -9.13
CA VAL A 179 -1.74 -11.69 -8.11
C VAL A 179 -0.87 -12.15 -6.95
N CYS A 180 -1.09 -13.37 -6.44
CA CYS A 180 -0.28 -13.94 -5.36
C CYS A 180 1.19 -14.05 -5.77
N GLN A 181 1.49 -14.55 -6.99
CA GLN A 181 2.87 -14.63 -7.50
C GLN A 181 3.53 -13.24 -7.61
N GLN A 182 2.79 -12.21 -8.03
CA GLN A 182 3.34 -10.85 -8.13
C GLN A 182 3.54 -10.20 -6.75
N CYS A 183 2.61 -10.40 -5.81
CA CYS A 183 2.66 -9.81 -4.48
C CYS A 183 3.58 -10.56 -3.50
N GLN A 184 4.04 -11.77 -3.87
CA GLN A 184 5.01 -12.54 -3.08
C GLN A 184 6.35 -11.79 -2.93
N LYS A 185 6.71 -10.95 -3.90
CA LYS A 185 7.82 -10.03 -3.78
C LYS A 185 7.30 -8.69 -3.25
N ALA A 186 7.54 -8.44 -1.96
CA ALA A 186 7.18 -7.17 -1.34
C ALA A 186 7.79 -5.99 -2.09
N MET A 187 7.03 -4.91 -2.22
CA MET A 187 7.52 -3.66 -2.80
C MET A 187 8.39 -2.96 -1.77
N SER A 188 9.69 -2.84 -2.07
CA SER A 188 10.65 -2.13 -1.23
C SER A 188 11.23 -0.94 -1.97
N ILE A 189 11.35 0.20 -1.28
CA ILE A 189 12.15 1.33 -1.77
C ILE A 189 13.60 1.10 -1.34
N SER A 190 14.51 1.11 -2.31
CA SER A 190 15.94 0.97 -2.06
C SER A 190 16.66 2.28 -2.29
N GLY A 191 17.56 2.65 -1.37
CA GLY A 191 18.48 3.77 -1.52
C GLY A 191 19.55 3.41 -2.54
N ALA A 192 19.32 3.76 -3.81
CA ALA A 192 20.24 3.53 -4.93
C ALA A 192 20.81 2.09 -5.04
N LYS A 193 20.01 1.07 -4.64
CA LYS A 193 20.38 -0.35 -4.60
C LYS A 193 21.42 -0.76 -3.55
N PHE A 194 21.88 0.16 -2.70
CA PHE A 194 22.86 -0.15 -1.64
C PHE A 194 22.19 -0.72 -0.38
N PHE A 195 21.00 -0.22 -0.04
CA PHE A 195 20.25 -0.67 1.13
C PHE A 195 18.74 -0.57 0.88
N THR A 196 17.96 -1.37 1.59
CA THR A 196 16.50 -1.29 1.65
C THR A 196 16.08 -0.46 2.85
N VAL A 197 15.17 0.49 2.66
CA VAL A 197 14.66 1.30 3.78
C VAL A 197 13.69 0.45 4.61
N SER A 198 14.16 -0.05 5.75
CA SER A 198 13.38 -0.85 6.69
C SER A 198 13.64 -0.42 8.14
N LEU A 199 12.83 -0.94 9.08
CA LEU A 199 13.05 -0.73 10.50
C LEU A 199 14.37 -1.37 10.98
N ASP A 200 14.76 -2.49 10.36
CA ASP A 200 16.04 -3.16 10.66
C ASP A 200 17.26 -2.29 10.32
N LEU A 201 17.15 -1.49 9.24
CA LEU A 201 18.18 -0.52 8.89
C LEU A 201 18.30 0.56 9.97
N PHE A 202 17.17 1.04 10.52
CA PHE A 202 17.19 2.00 11.62
C PHE A 202 17.84 1.41 12.88
N ALA A 203 17.55 0.15 13.21
CA ALA A 203 18.17 -0.52 14.36
C ALA A 203 19.69 -0.73 14.19
N SER A 204 20.19 -0.70 12.96
CA SER A 204 21.62 -0.83 12.65
C SER A 204 22.38 0.51 12.69
N VAL A 205 21.66 1.64 12.68
CA VAL A 205 22.21 3.01 12.75
C VAL A 205 22.34 3.45 14.21
#